data_AF-A0A8U0RGU8-F1
#
_entry.id   AF-A0A8U0RGU8-F1
#
_cell.length_a   1.000
_cell.length_b   1.000
_cell.length_c   1.000
_cell.angle_alpha   90.00
_cell.angle_beta   90.00
_cell.angle_gamma   90.00
#
_symmetry.space_group_name_H-M   'P 1'
#
loop_
_entity.id
_entity.type
_entity.pdbx_description
1 polymer ?
#
loop_
_entity_poly.entity_id
_entity_poly.type
_entity_poly.pdbx_seq_one_letter_code
_entity_poly.pdbx_strand_id
1 'polypeptide(L)'
;MRGQRSLLLGPARLCLRLLLLLGYRRRCPPLLRGLVQRWRYGKVCLRSLLYNSFGGSDTAVDAAFEPIYWLVDNVIRWCGVVFVVLVIVLTSSIVAIAYLCVLPLILRTYSVPRLCWHFFYSHWNLILIVFHYYQAITTPPGYPPQGRNDIATVSICKKCIYPKPARTHHCSICNRCVLKMDHHCPWLNNCVGHYNHRYFFSFCFFMTLGCVYCSYGSWDLFREAYAAIEKMKQLDKNKLQAVANQTYHQTPPPTFSFRERVTHKSLVYLWFLCRFLGIITTMAAWTTGRFSWVWIQEDTGLLGCCYLPVICPMGME
;
A
#
# COMPACT_ATOMS: atom_id res chain seq x y z
N MET A 1 -52.75 -43.80 10.44
CA MET A 1 -52.65 -44.36 11.80
C MET A 1 -51.66 -43.52 12.61
N ARG A 2 -52.16 -42.51 13.32
CA ARG A 2 -51.42 -41.55 14.15
C ARG A 2 -51.39 -42.12 15.58
N GLY A 3 -50.33 -42.84 15.92
CA GLY A 3 -50.18 -43.55 17.19
C GLY A 3 -49.67 -42.66 18.33
N GLN A 4 -50.56 -42.40 19.29
CA GLN A 4 -50.34 -42.32 20.74
C GLN A 4 -48.89 -42.28 21.28
N ARG A 5 -48.16 -41.16 21.13
CA ARG A 5 -46.95 -40.90 21.95
C ARG A 5 -46.84 -39.47 22.51
N SER A 6 -47.84 -38.61 22.32
CA SER A 6 -47.76 -37.19 22.70
C SER A 6 -48.49 -36.80 24.00
N LEU A 7 -49.24 -37.70 24.65
CA LEU A 7 -50.05 -37.33 25.83
C LEU A 7 -49.36 -37.51 27.20
N LEU A 8 -48.16 -38.10 27.26
CA LEU A 8 -47.46 -38.37 28.54
C LEU A 8 -46.20 -37.50 28.79
N LEU A 9 -45.71 -36.76 27.80
CA LEU A 9 -44.48 -35.96 27.93
C LEU A 9 -44.71 -34.47 28.28
N GLY A 10 -45.91 -33.94 28.04
CA GLY A 10 -46.30 -32.58 28.42
C GLY A 10 -46.33 -32.34 29.94
N PRO A 11 -47.01 -33.20 30.73
CA PRO A 11 -47.10 -33.04 32.18
C PRO A 11 -45.74 -33.21 32.87
N ALA A 12 -44.90 -34.14 32.39
CA ALA A 12 -43.59 -34.40 32.97
C ALA A 12 -42.60 -33.24 32.79
N ARG A 13 -42.61 -32.56 31.63
CA ARG A 13 -41.76 -31.37 31.39
C ARG A 13 -42.24 -30.15 32.16
N LEU A 14 -43.56 -29.98 32.31
CA LEU A 14 -44.13 -28.91 33.13
C LEU A 14 -43.86 -29.15 34.61
N CYS A 15 -43.97 -30.40 35.08
CA CYS A 15 -43.65 -30.79 36.44
C CYS A 15 -42.16 -30.62 36.74
N LEU A 16 -41.25 -30.95 35.80
CA LEU A 16 -39.81 -30.71 35.96
C LEU A 16 -39.47 -29.21 36.01
N ARG A 17 -40.10 -28.37 35.17
CA ARG A 17 -39.92 -26.90 35.23
C ARG A 17 -40.51 -26.31 36.51
N LEU A 18 -41.65 -26.80 36.98
CA LEU A 18 -42.25 -26.39 38.25
C LEU A 18 -41.45 -26.87 39.46
N LEU A 19 -40.89 -28.08 39.43
CA LEU A 19 -39.98 -28.61 40.46
C LEU A 19 -38.64 -27.88 40.47
N LEU A 20 -38.12 -27.46 39.32
CA LEU A 20 -36.93 -26.61 39.24
C LEU A 20 -37.23 -25.18 39.72
N LEU A 21 -38.41 -24.62 39.43
CA LEU A 21 -38.82 -23.31 39.95
C LEU A 21 -39.14 -23.36 41.46
N LEU A 22 -39.76 -24.43 41.96
CA LEU A 22 -40.04 -24.67 43.38
C LEU A 22 -38.77 -25.03 44.16
N GLY A 23 -37.85 -25.78 43.54
CA GLY A 23 -36.52 -26.11 44.06
C GLY A 23 -35.59 -24.90 44.06
N TYR A 24 -35.68 -24.03 43.04
CA TYR A 24 -34.99 -22.74 43.01
C TYR A 24 -35.54 -21.75 44.04
N ARG A 25 -36.84 -21.85 44.40
CA ARG A 25 -37.46 -21.06 45.47
C ARG A 25 -37.19 -21.61 46.88
N ARG A 26 -36.69 -22.84 47.05
CA ARG A 26 -36.28 -23.39 48.35
C ARG A 26 -34.87 -22.92 48.73
N ARG A 27 -34.85 -21.74 49.35
CA ARG A 27 -33.88 -21.26 50.37
C ARG A 27 -32.41 -21.58 50.10
N CYS A 28 -31.76 -20.76 49.27
CA CYS A 28 -30.48 -20.22 49.75
C CYS A 28 -30.80 -19.23 50.88
N PRO A 29 -30.29 -19.44 52.12
CA PRO A 29 -30.47 -18.50 53.23
C PRO A 29 -30.12 -17.08 52.79
N PRO A 30 -30.82 -16.03 53.26
CA PRO A 30 -30.50 -14.65 52.89
C PRO A 30 -29.02 -14.30 53.20
N LEU A 31 -28.48 -14.85 54.28
CA LEU A 31 -27.04 -14.80 54.62
C LEU A 31 -26.14 -15.42 53.55
N LEU A 32 -26.49 -16.59 53.03
CA LEU A 32 -25.71 -17.30 52.00
C LEU A 32 -25.72 -16.53 50.66
N ARG A 33 -26.85 -15.88 50.34
CA ARG A 33 -26.97 -15.00 49.17
C ARG A 33 -26.05 -13.78 49.29
N GLY A 34 -26.03 -13.16 50.47
CA GLY A 34 -25.10 -12.06 50.78
C GLY A 34 -23.63 -12.47 50.69
N LEU A 35 -23.27 -13.66 51.18
CA LEU A 35 -21.90 -14.20 51.09
C LEU A 35 -21.49 -14.50 49.65
N VAL A 36 -22.35 -15.12 48.85
CA VAL A 36 -22.08 -15.38 47.42
C VAL A 36 -21.91 -14.06 46.65
N GLN A 37 -22.71 -13.05 46.97
CA GLN A 37 -22.60 -11.74 46.33
C GLN A 37 -21.33 -10.99 46.74
N ARG A 38 -20.95 -11.04 48.03
CA ARG A 38 -19.66 -10.51 48.53
C ARG A 38 -18.46 -11.25 47.95
N TRP A 39 -18.55 -12.57 47.76
CA TRP A 39 -17.51 -13.36 47.09
C TRP A 39 -17.38 -12.99 45.62
N ARG A 40 -18.50 -12.84 44.90
CA ARG A 40 -18.49 -12.38 43.50
C ARG A 40 -17.92 -10.98 43.38
N TYR A 41 -18.34 -10.05 44.24
CA TYR A 41 -17.82 -8.69 44.29
C TYR A 41 -16.33 -8.66 44.65
N GLY A 42 -15.92 -9.40 45.69
CA GLY A 42 -14.53 -9.55 46.08
C GLY A 42 -13.66 -10.18 44.99
N LYS A 43 -14.19 -11.16 44.24
CA LYS A 43 -13.52 -11.74 43.07
C LYS A 43 -13.36 -10.74 41.93
N VAL A 44 -14.35 -9.86 41.71
CA VAL A 44 -14.24 -8.75 40.75
C VAL A 44 -13.22 -7.73 41.23
N CYS A 45 -13.29 -7.27 42.48
CA CYS A 45 -12.31 -6.35 43.06
C CYS A 45 -10.89 -6.92 43.03
N LEU A 46 -10.70 -8.20 43.37
CA LEU A 46 -9.40 -8.86 43.30
C LEU A 46 -8.92 -8.96 41.85
N ARG A 47 -9.81 -9.30 40.90
CA ARG A 47 -9.46 -9.28 39.48
C ARG A 47 -9.14 -7.88 38.97
N SER A 48 -9.79 -6.83 39.46
CA SER A 48 -9.51 -5.44 39.10
C SER A 48 -8.20 -4.93 39.75
N LEU A 49 -7.91 -5.31 41.00
CA LEU A 49 -6.66 -4.99 41.69
C LEU A 49 -5.46 -5.72 41.09
N LEU A 50 -5.67 -6.94 40.60
CA LEU A 50 -4.68 -7.75 39.90
C LEU A 50 -4.76 -7.61 38.37
N TYR A 51 -5.64 -6.75 37.84
CA TYR A 51 -5.75 -6.49 36.41
C TYR A 51 -4.55 -5.66 35.99
N ASN A 52 -3.54 -6.32 35.45
CA ASN A 52 -2.43 -5.65 34.82
C ASN A 52 -2.62 -5.64 33.30
N SER A 53 -2.95 -4.47 32.75
CA SER A 53 -2.98 -4.25 31.30
C SER A 53 -1.67 -4.61 30.60
N PHE A 54 -0.54 -4.63 31.32
CA PHE A 54 0.78 -5.01 30.82
C PHE A 54 1.09 -6.52 30.96
N GLY A 55 0.22 -7.30 31.60
CA GLY A 55 0.39 -8.74 31.81
C GLY A 55 -0.33 -9.62 30.79
N GLY A 56 -0.89 -9.04 29.73
CA GLY A 56 -1.56 -9.79 28.65
C GLY A 56 -0.55 -10.48 27.74
N SER A 57 -0.94 -11.61 27.14
CA SER A 57 -0.11 -12.32 26.14
C SER A 57 0.32 -11.40 25.00
N ASP A 58 -0.57 -10.49 24.58
CA ASP A 58 -0.32 -9.59 23.46
C ASP A 58 0.82 -8.61 23.75
N THR A 59 0.90 -8.09 24.98
CA THR A 59 2.00 -7.20 25.40
C THR A 59 3.34 -7.94 25.51
N ALA A 60 3.31 -9.18 25.98
CA ALA A 60 4.51 -10.03 26.04
C ALA A 60 5.02 -10.39 24.63
N VAL A 61 4.11 -10.66 23.69
CA VAL A 61 4.45 -10.89 22.28
C VAL A 61 5.03 -9.61 21.67
N ASP A 62 4.38 -8.45 21.83
CA ASP A 62 4.88 -7.17 21.32
C ASP A 62 6.30 -6.87 21.83
N ALA A 63 6.57 -7.11 23.12
CA ALA A 63 7.89 -6.93 23.72
C ALA A 63 8.93 -7.91 23.15
N ALA A 64 8.55 -9.18 22.92
CA ALA A 64 9.46 -10.17 22.34
C ALA A 64 9.83 -9.85 20.87
N PHE A 65 8.91 -9.25 20.11
CA PHE A 65 9.14 -8.86 18.71
C PHE A 65 9.77 -7.46 18.56
N GLU A 66 9.92 -6.68 19.63
CA GLU A 66 10.49 -5.33 19.59
C GLU A 66 11.88 -5.26 18.90
N PRO A 67 12.83 -6.18 19.16
CA PRO A 67 14.12 -6.19 18.44
C PRO A 67 13.97 -6.43 16.95
N ILE A 68 13.00 -7.26 16.55
CA ILE A 68 12.72 -7.55 15.14
C ILE A 68 12.12 -6.31 14.47
N TYR A 69 11.17 -5.63 15.12
CA TYR A 69 10.63 -4.37 14.60
C TYR A 69 11.71 -3.31 14.45
N TRP A 70 12.61 -3.19 15.42
CA TRP A 70 13.75 -2.27 15.34
C TRP A 70 14.68 -2.60 14.16
N LEU A 71 14.99 -3.88 13.94
CA LEU A 71 15.81 -4.31 12.80
C LEU A 71 15.13 -3.96 11.47
N VAL A 72 13.85 -4.31 11.34
CA VAL A 72 13.06 -4.04 10.14
C VAL A 72 12.97 -2.55 9.85
N ASP A 73 12.69 -1.72 10.87
CA ASP A 73 12.60 -0.27 10.73
C ASP A 73 13.94 0.34 10.27
N ASN A 74 15.06 -0.13 10.81
CA ASN A 74 16.39 0.33 10.38
C ASN A 74 16.74 -0.09 8.95
N VAL A 75 16.40 -1.32 8.57
CA VAL A 75 16.58 -1.80 7.20
C VAL A 75 15.74 -0.97 6.24
N ILE A 76 14.46 -0.73 6.55
CA ILE A 76 13.58 0.08 5.70
C ILE A 76 14.11 1.49 5.53
N ARG A 77 14.62 2.11 6.60
CA ARG A 77 15.21 3.45 6.56
C ARG A 77 16.45 3.53 5.65
N TRP A 78 17.34 2.54 5.72
CA TRP A 78 18.51 2.46 4.83
C TRP A 78 18.12 2.19 3.38
N CYS A 79 17.22 1.24 3.17
CA CYS A 79 16.68 0.92 1.85
C CYS A 79 15.94 2.11 1.22
N GLY A 80 15.36 3.02 2.01
CA GLY A 80 14.71 4.23 1.53
C GLY A 80 15.59 5.08 0.63
N VAL A 81 16.87 5.28 0.99
CA VAL A 81 17.84 6.03 0.17
C VAL A 81 18.07 5.31 -1.17
N VAL A 82 18.21 3.98 -1.13
CA VAL A 82 18.38 3.15 -2.34
C VAL A 82 17.16 3.26 -3.26
N PHE A 83 15.95 3.24 -2.71
CA PHE A 83 14.73 3.37 -3.50
C PHE A 83 14.60 4.76 -4.15
N VAL A 84 14.98 5.84 -3.45
CA VAL A 84 14.98 7.19 -4.04
C VAL A 84 15.99 7.28 -5.20
N VAL A 85 17.21 6.77 -5.01
CA VAL A 85 18.22 6.70 -6.08
C VAL A 85 17.71 5.87 -7.25
N LEU A 86 17.06 4.73 -6.99
CA LEU A 86 16.48 3.88 -8.01
C LEU A 86 15.43 4.62 -8.85
N VAL A 87 14.52 5.37 -8.22
CA VAL A 87 13.53 6.18 -8.96
C VAL A 87 14.22 7.18 -9.88
N ILE A 88 15.24 7.90 -9.39
CA ILE A 88 16.00 8.88 -10.17
C ILE A 88 16.69 8.20 -11.36
N VAL A 89 17.35 7.06 -11.14
CA VAL A 89 18.03 6.29 -12.20
C VAL A 89 17.04 5.78 -13.24
N LEU A 90 15.92 5.20 -12.82
CA LEU A 90 14.90 4.69 -13.74
C LEU A 90 14.29 5.81 -14.58
N THR A 91 13.89 6.93 -13.98
CA THR A 91 13.37 8.08 -14.72
C THR A 91 14.42 8.65 -15.67
N SER A 92 15.67 8.78 -15.23
CA SER A 92 16.77 9.25 -16.07
C SER A 92 17.05 8.32 -17.24
N SER A 93 16.95 7.00 -17.05
CA SER A 93 17.13 6.01 -18.12
C SER A 93 16.05 6.13 -19.20
N ILE A 94 14.79 6.36 -18.81
CA ILE A 94 13.67 6.58 -19.74
C ILE A 94 13.93 7.84 -20.57
N VAL A 95 14.31 8.93 -19.90
CA VAL A 95 14.64 10.22 -20.54
C VAL A 95 15.81 10.04 -21.50
N ALA A 96 16.89 9.37 -21.08
CA ALA A 96 18.05 9.10 -21.92
C ALA A 96 17.68 8.30 -23.17
N ILE A 97 16.87 7.24 -23.06
CA ILE A 97 16.42 6.46 -24.22
C ILE A 97 15.52 7.30 -25.13
N ALA A 98 14.64 8.14 -24.56
CA ALA A 98 13.79 9.03 -25.34
C ALA A 98 14.62 10.00 -26.21
N TYR A 99 15.67 10.61 -25.66
CA TYR A 99 16.52 11.54 -26.44
C TYR A 99 17.54 10.87 -27.34
N LEU A 100 18.16 9.76 -26.90
CA LEU A 100 19.25 9.13 -27.65
C LEU A 100 18.75 8.14 -28.71
N CYS A 101 17.62 7.48 -28.47
CA CYS A 101 17.07 6.44 -29.35
C CYS A 101 15.79 6.89 -30.06
N VAL A 102 14.81 7.45 -29.34
CA VAL A 102 13.50 7.76 -29.91
C VAL A 102 13.53 9.06 -30.73
N LEU A 103 14.15 10.12 -30.21
CA LEU A 103 14.20 11.44 -30.86
C LEU A 103 14.77 11.38 -32.29
N PRO A 104 15.91 10.72 -32.58
CA PRO A 104 16.43 10.61 -33.94
C PRO A 104 15.49 9.88 -34.90
N LEU A 105 14.66 8.96 -34.40
CA LEU A 105 13.69 8.22 -35.20
C LEU A 105 12.48 9.10 -35.53
N ILE A 106 11.90 9.76 -34.53
CA ILE A 106 10.73 10.63 -34.73
C ILE A 106 11.05 11.86 -35.60
N LEU A 107 12.27 12.38 -35.54
CA LEU A 107 12.71 13.49 -36.39
C LEU A 107 12.71 13.13 -37.89
N ARG A 108 12.81 11.85 -38.23
CA ARG A 108 12.81 11.36 -39.62
C ARG A 108 11.42 10.95 -40.09
N THR A 109 10.55 10.48 -39.19
CA THR A 109 9.27 9.85 -39.55
C THR A 109 8.07 10.76 -39.34
N TYR A 110 8.12 11.68 -38.37
CA TYR A 110 6.93 12.45 -37.97
C TYR A 110 6.87 13.82 -38.64
N SER A 111 5.63 14.30 -38.87
CA SER A 111 5.39 15.66 -39.31
C SER A 111 5.73 16.68 -38.22
N VAL A 112 6.09 17.91 -38.61
CA VAL A 112 6.47 18.99 -37.69
C VAL A 112 5.42 19.24 -36.58
N PRO A 113 4.10 19.30 -36.85
CA PRO A 113 3.12 19.51 -35.78
C PRO A 113 3.09 18.37 -34.75
N ARG A 114 3.26 17.12 -35.21
CA ARG A 114 3.30 15.94 -34.32
C ARG A 114 4.57 15.94 -33.48
N LEU A 115 5.70 16.32 -34.07
CA LEU A 115 6.96 16.50 -33.36
C LEU A 115 6.84 17.56 -32.25
N CYS A 116 6.28 18.73 -32.58
CA CYS A 116 6.04 19.80 -31.60
C CYS A 116 5.15 19.31 -30.45
N TRP A 117 4.05 18.60 -30.75
CA TRP A 117 3.18 18.00 -29.73
C TRP A 117 3.97 17.07 -28.78
N HIS A 118 4.75 16.14 -29.34
CA HIS A 118 5.56 15.23 -28.54
C HIS A 118 6.58 15.98 -27.67
N PHE A 119 7.25 16.97 -28.23
CA PHE A 119 8.22 17.79 -27.51
C PHE A 119 7.56 18.51 -26.33
N PHE A 120 6.55 19.36 -26.58
CA PHE A 120 5.93 20.16 -25.53
C PHE A 120 5.21 19.32 -24.47
N TYR A 121 4.43 18.32 -24.88
CA TYR A 121 3.70 17.47 -23.93
C TYR A 121 4.66 16.64 -23.07
N SER A 122 5.69 16.02 -23.67
CA SER A 122 6.63 15.18 -22.91
C SER A 122 7.43 15.98 -21.89
N HIS A 123 7.90 17.19 -22.27
CA HIS A 123 8.63 18.05 -21.35
C HIS A 123 7.74 18.59 -20.23
N TRP A 124 6.51 19.02 -20.57
CA TRP A 124 5.53 19.46 -19.58
C TRP A 124 5.26 18.36 -18.55
N ASN A 125 5.00 17.13 -19.03
CA ASN A 125 4.76 16.00 -18.14
C ASN A 125 6.01 15.64 -17.31
N LEU A 126 7.21 15.66 -17.89
CA LEU A 126 8.47 15.43 -17.17
C LEU A 126 8.68 16.46 -16.05
N ILE A 127 8.46 17.74 -16.34
CA ILE A 127 8.57 18.82 -15.34
C ILE A 127 7.60 18.55 -14.18
N LEU A 128 6.36 18.17 -14.48
CA LEU A 128 5.37 17.86 -13.44
C LEU A 128 5.76 16.63 -12.61
N ILE A 129 6.29 15.58 -13.23
CA ILE A 129 6.78 14.39 -12.51
C ILE A 129 7.91 14.79 -11.56
N VAL A 130 8.93 15.49 -12.05
CA VAL A 130 10.09 15.91 -11.26
C VAL A 130 9.68 16.84 -10.13
N PHE A 131 8.84 17.84 -10.41
CA PHE A 131 8.36 18.80 -9.42
C PHE A 131 7.59 18.11 -8.29
N HIS A 132 6.59 17.27 -8.63
CA HIS A 132 5.78 16.61 -7.61
C HIS A 132 6.57 15.55 -6.83
N TYR A 133 7.49 14.84 -7.48
CA TYR A 133 8.39 13.92 -6.80
C TYR A 133 9.28 14.67 -5.80
N TYR A 134 9.92 15.76 -6.24
CA TYR A 134 10.73 16.61 -5.39
C TYR A 134 9.93 17.15 -4.20
N GLN A 135 8.74 17.69 -4.43
CA GLN A 135 7.89 18.18 -3.35
C GLN A 135 7.45 17.06 -2.39
N ALA A 136 7.19 15.84 -2.88
CA ALA A 136 6.82 14.71 -2.04
C ALA A 136 7.97 14.25 -1.12
N ILE A 137 9.22 14.27 -1.61
CA ILE A 137 10.40 13.90 -0.81
C ILE A 137 10.80 15.00 0.18
N THR A 138 10.75 16.29 -0.20
CA THR A 138 11.27 17.37 0.63
C THR A 138 10.26 17.97 1.59
N THR A 139 8.96 17.90 1.25
CA THR A 139 7.92 18.46 2.11
C THR A 139 7.73 17.56 3.33
N PRO A 140 7.88 18.08 4.56
CA PRO A 140 7.56 17.33 5.76
C PRO A 140 6.08 16.91 5.73
N PRO A 141 5.72 15.70 6.17
CA PRO A 141 4.35 15.19 6.09
C PRO A 141 3.35 15.96 6.97
N GLY A 142 3.85 16.73 7.95
CA GLY A 142 3.04 17.45 8.94
C GLY A 142 3.07 16.74 10.29
N TYR A 143 3.31 17.50 11.35
CA TYR A 143 3.51 16.99 12.70
C TYR A 143 2.55 17.69 13.67
N PRO A 144 2.08 17.01 14.72
CA PRO A 144 1.19 17.63 15.69
C PRO A 144 1.89 18.82 16.38
N PRO A 145 1.19 19.96 16.56
CA PRO A 145 1.77 21.12 17.23
C PRO A 145 2.06 20.80 18.70
N GLN A 146 3.20 21.29 19.20
CA GLN A 146 3.63 21.10 20.58
C GLN A 146 3.03 22.20 21.48
N GLY A 147 2.48 21.83 22.64
CA GLY A 147 2.06 22.77 23.69
C GLY A 147 0.66 23.40 23.53
N ARG A 148 -0.16 22.93 22.58
CA ARG A 148 -1.56 23.35 22.42
C ARG A 148 -2.51 22.28 22.94
N ASN A 149 -3.10 22.54 24.11
CA ASN A 149 -4.02 21.64 24.82
C ASN A 149 -5.49 21.81 24.40
N ASP A 150 -5.78 22.74 23.49
CA ASP A 150 -7.11 23.08 22.97
C ASP A 150 -7.54 22.20 21.78
N ILE A 151 -6.65 21.34 21.28
CA ILE A 151 -6.96 20.46 20.15
C ILE A 151 -7.73 19.25 20.68
N ALA A 152 -8.88 18.95 20.08
CA ALA A 152 -9.64 17.74 20.36
C ALA A 152 -8.77 16.49 20.07
N THR A 153 -8.32 15.83 21.14
CA THR A 153 -7.45 14.65 21.05
C THR A 153 -8.26 13.38 21.22
N VAL A 154 -8.00 12.40 20.36
CA VAL A 154 -8.75 11.12 20.37
C VAL A 154 -8.05 10.07 21.24
N SER A 155 -6.72 10.14 21.36
CA SER A 155 -5.92 9.20 22.14
C SER A 155 -4.54 9.76 22.46
N ILE A 156 -3.75 9.06 23.29
CA ILE A 156 -2.35 9.41 23.57
C ILE A 156 -1.43 8.45 22.80
N CYS A 157 -0.34 8.99 22.23
CA CYS A 157 0.71 8.16 21.64
C CYS A 157 1.54 7.49 22.73
N LYS A 158 1.54 6.15 22.80
CA LYS A 158 2.36 5.39 23.76
C LYS A 158 3.88 5.60 23.59
N LYS A 159 4.34 5.88 22.35
CA LYS A 159 5.77 6.07 22.05
C LYS A 159 6.22 7.52 22.26
N CYS A 160 5.43 8.49 21.80
CA CYS A 160 5.77 9.91 21.92
C CYS A 160 5.30 10.55 23.25
N ILE A 161 4.46 9.86 24.03
CA ILE A 161 3.82 10.36 25.25
C ILE A 161 3.17 11.74 25.00
N TYR A 162 2.44 11.84 23.89
CA TYR A 162 1.83 13.09 23.45
C TYR A 162 0.40 12.87 22.98
N PRO A 163 -0.54 13.79 23.25
CA PRO A 163 -1.90 13.70 22.75
C PRO A 163 -1.92 13.66 21.21
N LYS A 164 -2.62 12.68 20.64
CA LYS A 164 -2.81 12.53 19.20
C LYS A 164 -4.05 13.33 18.78
N PRO A 165 -3.88 14.36 17.94
CA PRO A 165 -5.01 14.92 17.20
C PRO A 165 -5.71 13.83 16.38
N ALA A 166 -6.95 14.07 15.99
CA ALA A 166 -7.68 13.16 15.12
C ALA A 166 -6.83 12.75 13.90
N ARG A 167 -6.87 11.46 13.53
CA ARG A 167 -6.23 10.92 12.32
C ARG A 167 -4.69 10.96 12.32
N THR A 168 -4.10 11.17 13.49
CA THR A 168 -2.65 11.18 13.68
C THR A 168 -2.17 9.78 14.07
N HIS A 169 -1.21 9.24 13.31
CA HIS A 169 -0.59 7.95 13.60
C HIS A 169 0.89 8.13 13.88
N HIS A 170 1.45 7.21 14.67
CA HIS A 170 2.88 7.18 14.94
C HIS A 170 3.56 6.29 13.91
N CYS A 171 4.53 6.84 13.18
CA CYS A 171 5.39 6.06 12.31
C CYS A 171 6.62 5.60 13.10
N SER A 172 6.81 4.29 13.23
CA SER A 172 7.97 3.71 13.92
C SER A 172 9.28 4.01 13.17
N ILE A 173 9.26 3.95 11.83
CA ILE A 173 10.41 4.22 10.96
C ILE A 173 10.90 5.67 11.10
N CYS A 174 9.99 6.64 11.09
CA CYS A 174 10.32 8.06 11.31
C CYS A 174 10.43 8.42 12.79
N ASN A 175 10.11 7.49 13.70
CA ASN A 175 10.01 7.66 15.14
C ASN A 175 9.26 8.93 15.59
N ARG A 176 8.13 9.21 14.93
CA ARG A 176 7.31 10.40 15.25
C ARG A 176 5.85 10.28 14.82
N CYS A 177 5.00 11.06 15.46
CA CYS A 177 3.60 11.23 15.05
C CYS A 177 3.48 12.11 13.81
N VAL A 178 2.65 11.67 12.86
CA VAL A 178 2.39 12.33 11.58
C VAL A 178 0.89 12.63 11.45
N LEU A 179 0.55 13.86 11.09
CA LEU A 179 -0.83 14.32 10.90
C LEU A 179 -1.44 13.71 9.64
N LYS A 180 -2.71 13.25 9.73
CA LYS A 180 -3.41 12.53 8.63
C LYS A 180 -2.48 11.54 7.93
N MET A 181 -1.75 10.75 8.73
CA MET A 181 -0.75 9.83 8.21
C MET A 181 -1.43 8.78 7.34
N ASP A 182 -0.97 8.67 6.09
CA ASP A 182 -1.40 7.62 5.18
C ASP A 182 -0.46 6.42 5.33
N HIS A 183 0.80 6.58 4.95
CA HIS A 183 1.81 5.53 5.11
C HIS A 183 3.23 6.09 5.16
N HIS A 184 4.19 5.26 5.55
CA HIS A 184 5.61 5.53 5.30
C HIS A 184 5.98 4.97 3.93
N CYS A 185 6.52 5.81 3.05
CA CYS A 185 6.85 5.43 1.68
C CYS A 185 8.38 5.31 1.50
N PRO A 186 8.93 4.10 1.36
CA PRO A 186 10.37 3.92 1.11
C PRO A 186 10.83 4.62 -0.18
N TRP A 187 9.96 4.70 -1.19
CA TRP A 187 10.23 5.36 -2.48
C TRP A 187 10.38 6.88 -2.40
N LEU A 188 9.91 7.49 -1.31
CA LEU A 188 10.14 8.90 -1.01
C LEU A 188 11.20 9.09 0.08
N ASN A 189 11.60 8.01 0.76
CA ASN A 189 12.29 8.06 2.04
C ASN A 189 11.63 9.05 3.03
N ASN A 190 10.29 9.09 3.01
CA ASN A 190 9.49 10.05 3.76
C ASN A 190 8.10 9.46 4.06
N CYS A 191 7.45 9.95 5.11
CA CYS A 191 6.04 9.66 5.33
C CYS A 191 5.17 10.46 4.36
N VAL A 192 4.03 9.90 3.98
CA VAL A 192 2.94 10.60 3.31
C VAL A 192 1.91 10.96 4.37
N GLY A 193 1.68 12.25 4.54
CA GLY A 193 0.76 12.80 5.53
C GLY A 193 0.14 14.11 5.05
N HIS A 194 -0.50 14.83 5.96
CA HIS A 194 -1.35 15.99 5.65
C HIS A 194 -0.75 16.99 4.64
N TYR A 195 0.52 17.39 4.79
CA TYR A 195 1.10 18.47 3.97
C TYR A 195 1.67 18.01 2.63
N ASN A 196 2.08 16.75 2.50
CA ASN A 196 2.71 16.24 1.28
C ASN A 196 1.84 15.23 0.50
N HIS A 197 0.68 14.85 1.04
CA HIS A 197 -0.26 13.93 0.41
C HIS A 197 -0.62 14.34 -1.02
N ARG A 198 -0.91 15.63 -1.26
CA ARG A 198 -1.23 16.14 -2.60
C ARG A 198 -0.10 15.92 -3.60
N TYR A 199 1.15 16.10 -3.16
CA TYR A 199 2.32 15.97 -4.02
C TYR A 199 2.56 14.51 -4.38
N PHE A 200 2.41 13.60 -3.42
CA PHE A 200 2.53 12.17 -3.68
C PHE A 200 1.46 11.68 -4.66
N PHE A 201 0.20 12.07 -4.45
CA PHE A 201 -0.89 11.70 -5.37
C PHE A 201 -0.65 12.24 -6.78
N SER A 202 -0.29 13.52 -6.91
CA SER A 202 0.00 14.14 -8.21
C SER A 202 1.23 13.52 -8.88
N PHE A 203 2.28 13.15 -8.13
CA PHE A 203 3.42 12.40 -8.65
C PHE A 203 2.96 11.08 -9.27
N CYS A 204 2.21 10.26 -8.54
CA CYS A 204 1.70 8.98 -9.06
C CYS A 204 0.83 9.19 -10.31
N PHE A 205 -0.04 10.20 -10.31
CA PHE A 205 -0.89 10.52 -11.45
C PHE A 205 -0.10 10.92 -12.70
N PHE A 206 0.80 11.90 -12.59
CA PHE A 206 1.59 12.35 -13.74
C PHE A 206 2.58 11.29 -14.21
N MET A 207 3.11 10.47 -13.30
CA MET A 207 3.96 9.34 -13.66
C MET A 207 3.18 8.27 -14.42
N THR A 208 1.95 7.93 -14.00
CA THR A 208 1.06 7.05 -14.76
C THR A 208 0.76 7.62 -16.14
N LEU A 209 0.43 8.90 -16.25
CA LEU A 209 0.18 9.55 -17.54
C LEU A 209 1.41 9.48 -18.47
N GLY A 210 2.60 9.78 -17.94
CA GLY A 210 3.86 9.69 -18.69
C GLY A 210 4.16 8.27 -19.16
N CYS A 211 3.98 7.28 -18.29
CA CYS A 211 4.13 5.86 -18.62
C CYS A 211 3.15 5.40 -19.70
N VAL A 212 1.88 5.78 -19.61
CA VAL A 212 0.84 5.46 -20.62
C VAL A 212 1.17 6.13 -21.95
N TYR A 213 1.51 7.41 -21.92
CA TYR A 213 1.90 8.18 -23.09
C TYR A 213 3.10 7.57 -23.81
N CYS A 214 4.17 7.24 -23.06
CA CYS A 214 5.34 6.59 -23.62
C CYS A 214 5.02 5.20 -24.16
N SER A 215 4.25 4.39 -23.44
CA SER A 215 3.91 3.01 -23.84
C SER A 215 3.06 2.98 -25.12
N TYR A 216 2.12 3.91 -25.25
CA TYR A 216 1.27 4.03 -26.45
C TYR A 216 2.05 4.64 -27.61
N GLY A 217 2.73 5.76 -27.39
CA GLY A 217 3.48 6.47 -28.43
C GLY A 217 4.68 5.70 -28.99
N SER A 218 5.26 4.77 -28.22
CA SER A 218 6.36 3.90 -28.67
C SER A 218 5.92 2.53 -29.16
N TRP A 219 4.60 2.24 -29.22
CA TRP A 219 4.10 0.89 -29.55
C TRP A 219 4.57 0.37 -30.92
N ASP A 220 4.56 1.21 -31.95
CA ASP A 220 5.02 0.81 -33.29
C ASP A 220 6.54 0.59 -33.31
N LEU A 221 7.31 1.49 -32.71
CA LEU A 221 8.75 1.37 -32.54
C LEU A 221 9.14 0.10 -31.77
N PHE A 222 8.38 -0.24 -30.72
CA PHE A 222 8.54 -1.46 -29.96
C PHE A 222 8.33 -2.70 -30.83
N ARG A 223 7.23 -2.74 -31.60
CA ARG A 223 6.90 -3.89 -32.45
C ARG A 223 7.98 -4.14 -33.50
N GLU A 224 8.45 -3.07 -34.14
CA GLU A 224 9.55 -3.14 -35.11
C GLU A 224 10.85 -3.59 -34.46
N ALA A 225 11.21 -3.03 -33.31
CA ALA A 225 12.41 -3.42 -32.58
C ALA A 225 12.38 -4.88 -32.10
N TYR A 226 11.22 -5.34 -31.62
CA TYR A 226 11.03 -6.71 -31.18
C TYR A 226 11.17 -7.70 -32.36
N ALA A 227 10.54 -7.40 -33.50
CA ALA A 227 10.67 -8.21 -34.71
C ALA A 227 12.12 -8.25 -35.23
N ALA A 228 12.84 -7.12 -35.19
CA ALA A 228 14.25 -7.05 -35.55
C ALA A 228 15.14 -7.91 -34.62
N ILE A 229 14.86 -7.91 -33.31
CA ILE A 229 15.57 -8.75 -32.34
C ILE A 229 15.34 -10.24 -32.61
N GLU A 230 14.10 -10.65 -32.89
CA GLU A 230 13.84 -12.06 -33.18
C GLU A 230 14.51 -12.51 -34.48
N LYS A 231 14.53 -11.65 -35.50
CA LYS A 231 15.27 -11.90 -36.75
C LYS A 231 16.77 -12.02 -36.51
N MET A 232 17.37 -11.14 -35.69
CA MET A 232 18.77 -11.24 -35.28
C MET A 232 19.08 -12.57 -34.59
N LYS A 233 18.22 -12.98 -33.65
CA LYS A 233 18.35 -14.25 -32.92
C LYS A 233 18.27 -15.46 -33.86
N GLN A 234 17.39 -15.41 -34.85
CA GLN A 234 17.27 -16.49 -35.84
C GLN A 234 18.51 -16.56 -36.76
N LEU A 235 19.05 -15.42 -37.18
CA LEU A 235 20.27 -15.37 -37.96
C LEU A 235 21.48 -15.93 -37.19
N ASP A 236 21.61 -15.59 -35.91
CA ASP A 236 22.69 -16.10 -35.05
C ASP A 236 22.58 -17.62 -34.87
N LYS A 237 21.36 -18.17 -34.71
CA LYS A 237 21.12 -19.62 -34.69
C LYS A 237 21.49 -20.30 -36.02
N ASN A 238 21.04 -19.74 -37.14
CA ASN A 238 21.32 -20.30 -38.47
C ASN A 238 22.83 -20.29 -38.77
N LYS A 239 23.54 -19.22 -38.39
CA LYS A 239 25.01 -19.14 -38.49
C LYS A 239 25.68 -20.23 -37.66
N LEU A 240 25.27 -20.40 -36.40
CA LEU A 240 25.83 -21.42 -35.53
C LEU A 240 25.61 -22.83 -36.10
N GLN A 241 24.44 -23.08 -36.67
CA GLN A 241 24.10 -24.34 -37.32
C GLN A 241 24.89 -24.56 -38.61
N ALA A 242 25.10 -23.54 -39.44
CA ALA A 242 25.94 -23.63 -40.63
C ALA A 242 27.42 -23.93 -40.30
N VAL A 243 27.93 -23.31 -39.23
CA VAL A 243 29.28 -23.60 -38.70
C VAL A 243 29.35 -25.03 -38.16
N ALA A 244 28.34 -25.49 -37.42
CA ALA A 244 28.28 -26.86 -36.90
C ALA A 244 28.20 -27.91 -38.02
N ASN A 245 27.47 -27.62 -39.09
CA ASN A 245 27.27 -28.53 -40.21
C ASN A 245 28.32 -28.38 -41.33
N GLN A 246 29.36 -27.56 -41.11
CA GLN A 246 30.42 -27.26 -42.09
C GLN A 246 29.91 -26.80 -43.48
N THR A 247 28.70 -26.24 -43.57
CA THR A 247 28.08 -25.80 -44.83
C THR A 247 28.39 -24.32 -45.09
N TYR A 248 29.53 -24.04 -45.72
CA TYR A 248 30.05 -22.68 -45.97
C TYR A 248 29.47 -21.95 -47.21
N HIS A 249 28.46 -22.51 -47.89
CA HIS A 249 28.00 -21.99 -49.19
C HIS A 249 26.86 -20.95 -49.16
N GLN A 250 26.58 -20.30 -48.03
CA GLN A 250 25.57 -19.25 -47.96
C GLN A 250 26.18 -17.86 -47.78
N THR A 251 25.69 -16.90 -48.56
CA THR A 251 26.04 -15.47 -48.46
C THR A 251 25.95 -14.99 -47.01
N PRO A 252 26.93 -14.21 -46.52
CA PRO A 252 26.92 -13.75 -45.14
C PRO A 252 25.65 -12.91 -44.92
N PRO A 253 24.82 -13.23 -43.91
CA PRO A 253 23.62 -12.47 -43.66
C PRO A 253 24.00 -11.04 -43.23
N PRO A 254 23.12 -10.05 -43.51
CA PRO A 254 23.41 -8.66 -43.21
C PRO A 254 23.82 -8.50 -41.75
N THR A 255 24.98 -7.88 -41.53
CA THR A 255 25.51 -7.62 -40.19
C THR A 255 24.84 -6.40 -39.62
N PHE A 256 23.99 -6.59 -38.60
CA PHE A 256 23.48 -5.48 -37.82
C PHE A 256 24.63 -4.78 -37.10
N SER A 257 24.67 -3.46 -37.17
CA SER A 257 25.64 -2.67 -36.43
C SER A 257 25.39 -2.77 -34.92
N PHE A 258 26.44 -2.61 -34.12
CA PHE A 258 26.32 -2.57 -32.65
C PHE A 258 25.29 -1.51 -32.20
N ARG A 259 25.28 -0.35 -32.85
CA ARG A 259 24.37 0.76 -32.56
C ARG A 259 22.91 0.38 -32.79
N GLU A 260 22.58 -0.29 -33.89
CA GLU A 260 21.21 -0.77 -34.16
C GLU A 260 20.76 -1.81 -33.12
N ARG A 261 21.65 -2.73 -32.74
CA ARG A 261 21.37 -3.72 -31.69
C ARG A 261 21.06 -3.06 -30.35
N VAL A 262 21.82 -2.04 -29.97
CA VAL A 262 21.57 -1.26 -28.75
C VAL A 262 20.23 -0.53 -28.86
N THR A 263 19.97 0.19 -29.95
CA THR A 263 18.71 0.93 -30.16
C THR A 263 17.49 0.01 -30.04
N HIS A 264 17.48 -1.15 -30.71
CA HIS A 264 16.34 -2.08 -30.63
C HIS A 264 16.15 -2.62 -29.21
N LYS A 265 17.23 -3.00 -28.51
CA LYS A 265 17.14 -3.46 -27.11
C LYS A 265 16.64 -2.35 -26.18
N SER A 266 17.09 -1.12 -26.38
CA SER A 266 16.67 0.05 -25.60
C SER A 266 15.19 0.38 -25.81
N LEU A 267 14.67 0.27 -27.03
CA LEU A 267 13.24 0.47 -27.32
C LEU A 267 12.36 -0.60 -26.65
N VAL A 268 12.82 -1.86 -26.65
CA VAL A 268 12.13 -2.95 -25.94
C VAL A 268 12.14 -2.71 -24.43
N TYR A 269 13.30 -2.37 -23.86
CA TYR A 269 13.42 -2.03 -22.45
C TYR A 269 12.52 -0.85 -22.05
N LEU A 270 12.52 0.23 -22.84
CA LEU A 270 11.67 1.41 -22.61
C LEU A 270 10.19 1.02 -22.48
N TRP A 271 9.68 0.23 -23.43
CA TRP A 271 8.27 -0.14 -23.44
C TRP A 271 7.89 -0.99 -22.23
N PHE A 272 8.69 -2.02 -21.90
CA PHE A 272 8.43 -2.86 -20.73
C PHE A 272 8.56 -2.10 -19.41
N LEU A 273 9.57 -1.24 -19.29
CA LEU A 273 9.77 -0.43 -18.10
C LEU A 273 8.60 0.53 -17.87
N CYS A 274 8.17 1.26 -18.90
CA CYS A 274 7.02 2.17 -18.80
C CYS A 274 5.71 1.44 -18.47
N ARG A 275 5.48 0.24 -19.02
CA ARG A 275 4.34 -0.60 -18.66
C ARG A 275 4.36 -0.99 -17.18
N PHE A 276 5.50 -1.48 -16.69
CA PHE A 276 5.64 -1.93 -15.32
C PHE A 276 5.50 -0.77 -14.32
N LEU A 277 6.20 0.33 -14.56
CA LEU A 277 6.11 1.53 -13.71
C LEU A 277 4.69 2.11 -13.72
N GLY A 278 4.03 2.16 -14.88
CA GLY A 278 2.65 2.65 -14.99
C GLY A 278 1.66 1.84 -14.16
N ILE A 279 1.82 0.52 -14.07
CA ILE A 279 0.98 -0.33 -13.21
C ILE A 279 1.22 -0.01 -11.74
N ILE A 280 2.49 0.06 -11.32
CA ILE A 280 2.86 0.36 -9.92
C ILE A 280 2.30 1.72 -9.49
N THR A 281 2.49 2.76 -10.29
CA THR A 281 2.04 4.11 -9.94
C THR A 281 0.53 4.25 -9.98
N THR A 282 -0.15 3.48 -10.82
CA THR A 282 -1.63 3.41 -10.83
C THR A 282 -2.15 2.75 -9.55
N MET A 283 -1.55 1.65 -9.11
CA MET A 283 -1.91 1.00 -7.85
C MET A 283 -1.64 1.91 -6.64
N ALA A 284 -0.52 2.64 -6.65
CA ALA A 284 -0.19 3.63 -5.62
C ALA A 284 -1.20 4.80 -5.61
N ALA A 285 -1.57 5.33 -6.78
CA ALA A 285 -2.59 6.38 -6.88
C ALA A 285 -3.96 5.89 -6.41
N TRP A 286 -4.34 4.66 -6.76
CA TRP A 286 -5.62 4.06 -6.36
C TRP A 286 -5.73 3.88 -4.85
N THR A 287 -4.70 3.32 -4.22
CA THR A 287 -4.65 3.11 -2.77
C THR A 287 -4.73 4.45 -2.02
N THR A 288 -3.88 5.40 -2.38
CA THR A 288 -3.87 6.76 -1.81
C THR A 288 -5.19 7.51 -2.04
N GLY A 289 -5.74 7.38 -3.25
CA GLY A 289 -7.02 7.99 -3.63
C GLY A 289 -8.17 7.43 -2.81
N ARG A 290 -8.22 6.11 -2.57
CA ARG A 290 -9.21 5.50 -1.68
C ARG A 290 -9.14 6.08 -0.28
N PHE A 291 -7.95 6.23 0.30
CA PHE A 291 -7.79 6.90 1.59
C PHE A 291 -8.26 8.35 1.53
N SER A 292 -7.94 9.09 0.46
CA SER A 292 -8.46 10.47 0.23
C SER A 292 -9.99 10.55 0.22
N TRP A 293 -10.66 9.62 -0.45
CA TRP A 293 -12.12 9.56 -0.49
C TRP A 293 -12.74 9.26 0.88
N VAL A 294 -12.17 8.29 1.61
CA VAL A 294 -12.53 8.04 3.02
C VAL A 294 -12.33 9.31 3.82
N TRP A 295 -11.21 10.00 3.58
CA TRP A 295 -10.87 11.17 4.35
C TRP A 295 -11.86 12.33 4.13
N ILE A 296 -12.29 12.53 2.88
CA ILE A 296 -13.29 13.53 2.47
C ILE A 296 -14.68 13.19 3.03
N GLN A 297 -15.07 11.91 3.04
CA GLN A 297 -16.36 11.48 3.59
C GLN A 297 -16.44 11.69 5.11
N GLU A 298 -15.34 11.48 5.83
CA GLU A 298 -15.24 11.77 7.27
C GLU A 298 -15.28 13.28 7.55
N ASP A 299 -14.53 14.08 6.78
CA ASP A 299 -14.43 15.54 7.00
C ASP A 299 -15.74 16.28 6.62
N THR A 300 -16.54 15.72 5.69
CA THR A 300 -17.85 16.28 5.28
C THR A 300 -19.03 15.74 6.09
N GLY A 301 -18.80 14.83 7.05
CA GLY A 301 -19.87 14.23 7.86
C GLY A 301 -20.82 13.30 7.07
N LEU A 302 -20.49 12.95 5.83
CA LEU A 302 -21.30 12.06 4.99
C LEU A 302 -21.34 10.60 5.48
N LEU A 303 -20.47 10.24 6.43
CA LEU A 303 -20.45 8.92 7.08
C LEU A 303 -21.57 8.71 8.11
N GLY A 304 -22.49 9.67 8.30
CA GLY A 304 -23.62 9.55 9.22
C GLY A 304 -24.71 8.52 8.87
N CYS A 305 -24.68 7.87 7.69
CA CYS A 305 -25.81 7.02 7.27
C CYS A 305 -25.53 5.60 6.74
N CYS A 306 -24.28 5.16 6.51
CA CYS A 306 -24.08 3.90 5.77
C CYS A 306 -23.16 2.83 6.39
N TYR A 307 -22.58 3.03 7.58
CA TYR A 307 -21.79 1.96 8.21
C TYR A 307 -22.09 1.83 9.72
N LEU A 308 -23.06 0.97 10.01
CA LEU A 308 -23.21 0.24 11.28
C LEU A 308 -22.81 -1.23 10.99
N PRO A 309 -22.35 -2.01 11.98
CA PRO A 309 -20.98 -2.09 12.47
C PRO A 309 -20.33 -3.45 12.11
N VAL A 310 -19.02 -3.48 11.86
CA VAL A 310 -18.24 -4.72 11.90
C VAL A 310 -17.23 -4.64 13.04
N ILE A 311 -17.68 -5.19 14.18
CA ILE A 311 -16.89 -5.78 15.26
C ILE A 311 -16.06 -4.79 16.10
N CYS A 312 -16.71 -4.20 17.09
CA CYS A 312 -16.11 -3.93 18.39
C CYS A 312 -16.89 -4.77 19.41
N PRO A 313 -16.29 -5.72 20.15
CA PRO A 313 -16.98 -6.36 21.25
C PRO A 313 -17.08 -5.31 22.37
N MET A 314 -18.22 -4.60 22.42
CA MET A 314 -18.56 -3.75 23.55
C MET A 314 -18.61 -4.60 24.81
N GLY A 315 -17.76 -4.23 25.77
CA GLY A 315 -17.88 -4.64 27.15
C GLY A 315 -19.23 -4.18 27.69
N MET A 316 -19.82 -5.07 28.48
CA MET A 316 -21.05 -4.84 29.24
C MET A 316 -20.83 -3.70 30.25
N GLU A 317 -21.66 -2.67 30.15
CA GLU A 317 -22.24 -1.98 31.31
C GLU A 317 -23.65 -2.53 31.53
#